data_AF-A0A938SGN6-F1
#
_entry.id   AF-A0A938SGN6-F1
#
_cell.length_a   1.000
_cell.length_b   1.000
_cell.length_c   1.000
_cell.angle_alpha   90.00
_cell.angle_beta   90.00
_cell.angle_gamma   90.00
#
_symmetry.space_group_name_H-M   'P 1'
#
loop_
_entity.id
_entity.type
_entity.pdbx_description
1 polymer ?
#
loop_
_entity_poly.entity_id
_entity_poly.type
_entity_poly.pdbx_seq_one_letter_code
_entity_poly.pdbx_strand_id
1 'polypeptide(L)'
;MKPDCVLAIQLAALLVIHCVWAADAPVFEAKDGQEVSQWKPWGDPGDEFVTLTQSVSAPKDGRSCLRVEMRVVPGTSWWPAVGFDFPVETSWANVGAVELWVRPEGAMPDGLLNMSVHAGAGILASTTLTGLKAGQWNAVSLSGAFTGVRQTGAAWRLKLAAQPSVVAQPTPIALSVDGLRLTRAAERPTQIEKLKDLRLNTLLVERGQPRAAIVAPGDGRYADAVAAVQAAVRQCAGIELPVQHDQAKTKDVLAATNVIAFGNTATNRFVETLYCEWYTMTDLWYPGKGGYEVRSLHNPYGTGRNVIFFGGSDDAGVLAAAREFAALLKPGDPLQVGWLMKIKLGDALKPPKPGEKIFSWHDSFRKDAGDQDVGYPPATYFAWNPISVQAALYYMTGQREYLDQFRRLALPDPKNIPIELRTDAAFNNPLKPLVENYHYRAHLVDVLWDLIEESPLFTDAERLAITNGLLEHQNHYDPSDSFMAKHGSRHGLWHMSCIYTGSRYFARHYPHPRWDKRLANARESFASFIGDPTFGELDTLSWVNTSMEPVFDFFMMDGYEEFVRSGTARQI
;
A
#
# COMPACT_ATOMS: atom_id res chain seq x y z
N MET A 1 28.18 -49.60 -54.86
CA MET A 1 27.85 -48.41 -55.67
C MET A 1 26.77 -47.64 -54.93
N LYS A 2 27.16 -46.47 -54.40
CA LYS A 2 26.26 -45.44 -53.88
C LYS A 2 25.58 -44.73 -55.06
N PRO A 3 24.32 -44.33 -54.87
CA PRO A 3 23.95 -42.92 -55.10
C PRO A 3 22.97 -42.46 -54.01
N ASP A 4 23.24 -41.48 -53.16
CA ASP A 4 23.47 -40.04 -53.37
C ASP A 4 22.44 -39.38 -54.30
N CYS A 5 21.76 -38.36 -53.74
CA CYS A 5 20.70 -37.52 -54.30
C CYS A 5 19.28 -38.12 -54.22
N VAL A 6 18.59 -37.88 -53.10
CA VAL A 6 17.16 -37.42 -53.00
C VAL A 6 16.74 -37.36 -51.51
N LEU A 7 17.45 -38.03 -50.59
CA LEU A 7 17.15 -37.96 -49.15
C LEU A 7 17.67 -36.70 -48.42
N ALA A 8 18.12 -35.67 -49.14
CA ALA A 8 18.70 -34.45 -48.57
C ALA A 8 17.78 -33.22 -48.65
N ILE A 9 16.56 -33.34 -49.20
CA ILE A 9 15.67 -32.17 -49.45
C ILE A 9 14.32 -32.25 -48.70
N GLN A 10 13.99 -33.36 -48.02
CA GLN A 10 12.72 -33.47 -47.27
C GLN A 10 12.86 -33.80 -45.76
N LEU A 11 14.07 -33.72 -45.21
CA LEU A 11 14.33 -33.77 -43.76
C LEU A 11 14.96 -32.48 -43.19
N ALA A 12 15.06 -31.43 -44.01
CA ALA A 12 15.57 -30.10 -43.61
C ALA A 12 14.45 -29.08 -43.27
N ALA A 13 13.19 -29.52 -43.19
CA ALA A 13 12.03 -28.70 -42.83
C ALA A 13 11.52 -28.93 -41.39
N LEU A 14 12.28 -29.65 -40.54
CA LEU A 14 11.85 -30.03 -39.18
C LEU A 14 12.97 -29.98 -38.14
N LEU A 15 13.96 -29.13 -38.34
CA LEU A 15 14.93 -28.72 -37.32
C LEU A 15 15.13 -27.20 -37.38
N VAL A 16 14.03 -26.45 -37.29
CA VAL A 16 14.09 -25.11 -36.69
C VAL A 16 14.43 -25.38 -35.23
N ILE A 17 15.65 -25.03 -34.83
CA ILE A 17 16.09 -25.04 -33.43
C ILE A 17 15.11 -24.17 -32.64
N HIS A 18 14.05 -24.80 -32.15
CA HIS A 18 13.39 -24.40 -30.94
C HIS A 18 14.41 -24.67 -29.85
N CYS A 19 15.27 -23.68 -29.57
CA CYS A 19 15.78 -23.57 -28.22
C CYS A 19 14.54 -23.32 -27.36
N VAL A 20 13.99 -24.40 -26.82
CA VAL A 20 13.14 -24.36 -25.65
C VAL A 20 14.08 -23.97 -24.53
N TRP A 21 14.10 -22.68 -24.20
CA TRP A 21 14.88 -22.16 -23.08
C TRP A 21 14.28 -22.74 -21.81
N ALA A 22 15.09 -23.46 -21.02
CA ALA A 22 14.68 -23.92 -19.72
C ALA A 22 14.27 -22.71 -18.85
N ALA A 23 13.22 -22.89 -18.04
CA ALA A 23 12.94 -21.99 -16.94
C ALA A 23 14.24 -21.79 -16.12
N ASP A 24 14.56 -20.54 -15.80
CA ASP A 24 15.73 -20.07 -15.02
C ASP A 24 17.03 -19.70 -15.75
N ALA A 25 17.03 -19.43 -17.06
CA ALA A 25 18.21 -18.82 -17.71
C ALA A 25 17.95 -17.36 -18.17
N PRO A 26 18.76 -16.37 -17.73
CA PRO A 26 18.68 -14.99 -18.21
C PRO A 26 19.16 -14.87 -19.66
N VAL A 27 18.49 -14.04 -20.46
CA VAL A 27 18.83 -13.77 -21.87
C VAL A 27 20.17 -13.02 -22.01
N PHE A 28 20.61 -12.34 -20.95
CA PHE A 28 21.99 -11.93 -20.71
C PHE A 28 22.28 -12.07 -19.22
N GLU A 29 23.33 -12.80 -18.84
CA GLU A 29 24.04 -12.44 -17.60
C GLU A 29 24.68 -11.07 -17.87
N ALA A 30 24.06 -10.00 -17.38
CA ALA A 30 24.85 -8.84 -16.98
C ALA A 30 25.76 -9.33 -15.85
N LYS A 31 26.89 -9.93 -16.23
CA LYS A 31 27.96 -10.19 -15.27
C LYS A 31 28.35 -8.82 -14.75
N ASP A 32 28.02 -8.61 -13.50
CA ASP A 32 28.78 -7.88 -12.51
C ASP A 32 30.11 -7.34 -13.12
N GLY A 33 30.07 -6.09 -13.64
CA GLY A 33 31.25 -5.41 -14.20
C GLY A 33 31.48 -5.41 -15.72
N GLN A 34 30.47 -5.50 -16.60
CA GLN A 34 30.70 -5.17 -18.01
C GLN A 34 31.21 -3.73 -18.19
N GLU A 35 32.25 -3.61 -19.04
CA GLU A 35 33.20 -2.51 -19.03
C GLU A 35 32.65 -1.13 -19.43
N VAL A 36 33.13 -0.14 -18.68
CA VAL A 36 33.20 1.31 -18.91
C VAL A 36 33.42 1.78 -20.36
N SER A 37 33.88 0.91 -21.27
CA SER A 37 34.31 1.23 -22.64
C SER A 37 33.18 1.60 -23.61
N GLN A 38 31.90 1.44 -23.25
CA GLN A 38 30.75 1.75 -24.10
C GLN A 38 30.13 3.15 -23.89
N TRP A 39 30.60 3.90 -22.89
CA TRP A 39 30.13 5.26 -22.63
C TRP A 39 30.81 6.27 -23.55
N LYS A 40 30.02 7.22 -24.05
CA LYS A 40 30.49 8.27 -24.96
C LYS A 40 29.79 9.59 -24.67
N PRO A 41 30.36 10.73 -25.06
CA PRO A 41 29.60 11.98 -25.15
C PRO A 41 28.31 11.73 -25.95
N TRP A 42 27.21 12.33 -25.51
CA TRP A 42 25.88 11.99 -25.99
C TRP A 42 25.66 12.30 -27.48
N GLY A 43 26.26 13.41 -27.95
CA GLY A 43 26.15 14.03 -29.26
C GLY A 43 25.46 15.40 -29.25
N ASP A 44 25.29 16.05 -28.09
CA ASP A 44 24.58 17.34 -27.95
C ASP A 44 25.56 18.54 -27.87
N PRO A 45 25.09 19.77 -28.17
CA PRO A 45 25.83 20.98 -27.82
C PRO A 45 26.15 21.01 -26.31
N GLY A 46 27.43 21.17 -25.95
CA GLY A 46 27.92 21.09 -24.59
C GLY A 46 28.84 19.89 -24.31
N ASP A 47 28.88 18.91 -25.20
CA ASP A 47 29.78 17.75 -25.09
C ASP A 47 31.27 18.12 -25.18
N GLU A 48 31.59 19.28 -25.78
CA GLU A 48 32.95 19.84 -25.77
C GLU A 48 33.47 20.15 -24.35
N PHE A 49 32.57 20.19 -23.37
CA PHE A 49 32.88 20.38 -21.95
C PHE A 49 32.95 19.07 -21.16
N VAL A 50 32.88 17.92 -21.84
CA VAL A 50 32.90 16.59 -21.22
C VAL A 50 34.23 15.90 -21.52
N THR A 51 34.93 15.47 -20.48
CA THR A 51 36.11 14.63 -20.57
C THR A 51 35.83 13.29 -19.89
N LEU A 52 36.08 12.20 -20.62
CA LEU A 52 35.92 10.84 -20.13
C LEU A 52 37.29 10.20 -19.92
N THR A 53 37.50 9.61 -18.75
CA THR A 53 38.75 8.90 -18.44
C THR A 53 38.43 7.62 -17.70
N GLN A 54 38.98 6.50 -18.16
CA GLN A 54 38.85 5.22 -17.45
C GLN A 54 39.76 5.22 -16.22
N SER A 55 39.23 4.87 -15.05
CA SER A 55 39.99 4.82 -13.80
C SER A 55 39.74 3.51 -13.05
N VAL A 56 40.80 2.95 -12.48
CA VAL A 56 40.73 1.75 -11.61
C VAL A 56 40.70 2.15 -10.13
N SER A 57 41.03 3.41 -9.79
CA SER A 57 41.22 3.87 -8.42
C SER A 57 40.00 4.62 -7.85
N ALA A 58 38.89 3.91 -7.63
CA ALA A 58 37.81 4.23 -6.68
C ALA A 58 36.67 3.16 -6.70
N PRO A 59 36.94 1.87 -6.91
CA PRO A 59 35.93 0.95 -7.37
C PRO A 59 34.95 0.58 -6.25
N LYS A 60 33.66 0.43 -6.55
CA LYS A 60 32.65 -0.04 -5.58
C LYS A 60 33.00 -1.42 -5.01
N ASP A 61 33.53 -2.30 -5.87
CA ASP A 61 33.83 -3.72 -5.58
C ASP A 61 35.15 -4.21 -6.25
N GLY A 62 36.15 -3.33 -6.43
CA GLY A 62 37.44 -3.70 -7.05
C GLY A 62 37.49 -3.71 -8.60
N ARG A 63 36.44 -3.24 -9.28
CA ARG A 63 36.30 -3.19 -10.75
C ARG A 63 36.52 -1.80 -11.36
N SER A 64 36.98 -1.71 -12.60
CA SER A 64 37.14 -0.44 -13.34
C SER A 64 35.87 0.41 -13.34
N CYS A 65 36.00 1.73 -13.10
CA CYS A 65 34.92 2.70 -13.16
C CYS A 65 35.22 3.81 -14.19
N LEU A 66 34.18 4.46 -14.71
CA LEU A 66 34.35 5.61 -15.60
C LEU A 66 34.44 6.86 -14.77
N ARG A 67 35.55 7.60 -14.87
CA ARG A 67 35.60 8.97 -14.37
C ARG A 67 35.09 9.90 -15.46
N VAL A 68 34.06 10.65 -15.11
CA VAL A 68 33.43 11.65 -15.96
C VAL A 68 33.69 13.01 -15.35
N GLU A 69 34.36 13.86 -16.11
CA GLU A 69 34.57 15.26 -15.77
C GLU A 69 33.76 16.11 -16.73
N MET A 70 32.92 17.00 -16.20
CA MET A 70 32.15 17.93 -17.02
C MET A 70 32.33 19.35 -16.50
N ARG A 71 32.16 20.33 -17.38
CA ARG A 71 32.02 21.73 -16.98
C ARG A 71 30.62 22.22 -17.34
N VAL A 72 29.83 22.54 -16.32
CA VAL A 72 28.46 23.05 -16.50
C VAL A 72 28.50 24.57 -16.62
N VAL A 73 27.92 25.12 -17.68
CA VAL A 73 27.90 26.57 -17.95
C VAL A 73 26.49 27.11 -17.77
N PRO A 74 26.23 28.00 -16.79
CA PRO A 74 24.89 28.52 -16.49
C PRO A 74 24.33 29.36 -17.64
N GLY A 75 23.00 29.48 -17.71
CA GLY A 75 22.32 30.31 -18.70
C GLY A 75 22.37 29.79 -20.14
N THR A 76 22.94 28.60 -20.36
CA THR A 76 22.92 27.90 -21.64
C THR A 76 21.81 26.85 -21.67
N SER A 77 21.37 26.47 -22.86
CA SER A 77 20.51 25.29 -23.06
C SER A 77 21.31 24.00 -23.27
N TRP A 78 22.61 24.02 -22.99
CA TRP A 78 23.56 22.95 -23.31
C TRP A 78 23.75 22.06 -22.09
N TRP A 79 23.27 20.83 -22.19
CA TRP A 79 23.33 19.87 -21.10
C TRP A 79 24.50 18.92 -21.35
N PRO A 80 25.70 19.16 -20.77
CA PRO A 80 26.80 18.23 -20.94
C PRO A 80 26.36 16.86 -20.44
N ALA A 81 26.49 15.86 -21.31
CA ALA A 81 25.89 14.57 -21.09
C ALA A 81 26.76 13.42 -21.59
N VAL A 82 26.63 12.29 -20.89
CA VAL A 82 27.21 11.02 -21.30
C VAL A 82 26.10 10.03 -21.59
N GLY A 83 26.31 9.23 -22.64
CA GLY A 83 25.37 8.26 -23.13
C GLY A 83 25.90 6.84 -23.11
N PHE A 84 24.98 5.89 -22.94
CA PHE A 84 25.21 4.46 -23.11
C PHE A 84 24.14 3.88 -24.04
N ASP A 85 24.56 3.11 -25.04
CA ASP A 85 23.64 2.49 -26.01
C ASP A 85 23.23 1.10 -25.52
N PHE A 86 21.93 0.83 -25.41
CA PHE A 86 21.45 -0.52 -25.14
C PHE A 86 21.56 -1.39 -26.40
N PRO A 87 21.92 -2.68 -26.26
CA PRO A 87 21.87 -3.62 -27.38
C PRO A 87 20.48 -3.64 -28.04
N VAL A 88 20.44 -3.66 -29.36
CA VAL A 88 19.18 -3.62 -30.15
C VAL A 88 18.26 -4.82 -29.86
N GLU A 89 18.81 -5.92 -29.36
CA GLU A 89 18.08 -7.16 -29.04
C GLU A 89 17.69 -7.30 -27.56
N THR A 90 17.75 -6.22 -26.77
CA THR A 90 17.39 -6.25 -25.35
C THR A 90 15.89 -6.52 -25.18
N SER A 91 15.53 -7.60 -24.47
CA SER A 91 14.13 -7.88 -24.12
C SER A 91 13.70 -7.01 -22.93
N TRP A 92 13.03 -5.91 -23.23
CA TRP A 92 12.54 -4.94 -22.23
C TRP A 92 11.27 -5.41 -21.49
N ALA A 93 10.61 -6.46 -21.98
CA ALA A 93 9.34 -6.94 -21.45
C ALA A 93 9.38 -7.22 -19.93
N ASN A 94 10.55 -7.64 -19.41
CA ASN A 94 10.76 -8.01 -18.02
C ASN A 94 11.78 -7.12 -17.29
N VAL A 95 12.09 -5.92 -17.80
CA VAL A 95 13.01 -4.99 -17.12
C VAL A 95 12.21 -4.13 -16.13
N GLY A 96 12.56 -4.22 -14.86
CA GLY A 96 11.90 -3.50 -13.75
C GLY A 96 12.49 -2.12 -13.51
N ALA A 97 13.83 -2.04 -13.54
CA ALA A 97 14.55 -0.78 -13.44
C ALA A 97 15.86 -0.81 -14.23
N VAL A 98 16.32 0.39 -14.56
CA VAL A 98 17.68 0.65 -15.04
C VAL A 98 18.42 1.32 -13.89
N GLU A 99 19.51 0.70 -13.42
CA GLU A 99 20.28 1.18 -12.28
C GLU A 99 21.70 1.59 -12.66
N LEU A 100 22.16 2.70 -12.08
CA LEU A 100 23.48 3.25 -12.20
C LEU A 100 24.06 3.54 -10.82
N TRP A 101 25.34 3.27 -10.61
CA TRP A 101 26.03 3.71 -9.40
C TRP A 101 26.89 4.92 -9.71
N VAL A 102 26.72 5.98 -8.93
CA VAL A 102 27.48 7.22 -9.10
C VAL A 102 28.16 7.63 -7.80
N ARG A 103 29.41 8.07 -7.90
CA ARG A 103 30.21 8.59 -6.80
C ARG A 103 30.71 9.99 -7.16
N PRO A 104 30.06 11.05 -6.66
CA PRO A 104 30.56 12.41 -6.82
C PRO A 104 31.90 12.54 -6.08
N GLU A 105 32.91 13.13 -6.72
CA GLU A 105 34.21 13.34 -6.04
C GLU A 105 34.16 14.55 -5.08
N GLY A 106 33.20 15.47 -5.28
CA GLY A 106 32.94 16.62 -4.42
C GLY A 106 31.45 16.86 -4.20
N ALA A 107 31.11 17.83 -3.35
CA ALA A 107 29.73 18.24 -3.14
C ALA A 107 29.11 18.77 -4.44
N MET A 108 27.88 18.37 -4.73
CA MET A 108 27.12 18.83 -5.89
C MET A 108 25.78 19.41 -5.44
N PRO A 109 25.27 20.45 -6.11
CA PRO A 109 23.90 20.90 -5.92
C PRO A 109 22.88 19.78 -6.15
N ASP A 110 21.85 19.72 -5.30
CA ASP A 110 20.74 18.80 -5.50
C ASP A 110 20.00 19.13 -6.80
N GLY A 111 19.60 18.08 -7.52
CA GLY A 111 18.93 18.20 -8.81
C GLY A 111 19.83 18.56 -9.98
N LEU A 112 21.14 18.69 -9.78
CA LEU A 112 22.08 19.03 -10.87
C LEU A 112 22.13 17.93 -11.94
N LEU A 113 22.04 16.65 -11.57
CA LEU A 113 22.11 15.55 -12.53
C LEU A 113 20.72 15.01 -12.86
N ASN A 114 20.52 14.65 -14.12
CA ASN A 114 19.33 13.97 -14.60
C ASN A 114 19.73 12.67 -15.31
N MET A 115 18.98 11.60 -15.04
CA MET A 115 19.12 10.31 -15.71
C MET A 115 17.87 10.01 -16.51
N SER A 116 18.02 9.71 -17.80
CA SER A 116 16.89 9.42 -18.70
C SER A 116 17.18 8.29 -19.68
N VAL A 117 16.15 7.54 -20.06
CA VAL A 117 16.21 6.50 -21.09
C VAL A 117 15.45 6.99 -22.31
N HIS A 118 16.08 6.91 -23.47
CA HIS A 118 15.58 7.38 -24.75
C HIS A 118 15.30 6.23 -25.72
N ALA A 119 14.24 6.38 -26.51
CA ALA A 119 13.98 5.61 -27.73
C ALA A 119 14.03 6.56 -28.93
N GLY A 120 15.15 6.57 -29.64
CA GLY A 120 15.42 7.60 -30.66
C GLY A 120 15.46 9.00 -30.02
N ALA A 121 14.65 9.93 -30.54
CA ALA A 121 14.54 11.29 -29.98
C ALA A 121 13.58 11.39 -28.78
N GLY A 122 12.75 10.38 -28.51
CA GLY A 122 11.77 10.40 -27.42
C GLY A 122 12.36 9.94 -26.09
N ILE A 123 11.91 10.55 -24.99
CA ILE A 123 12.23 10.12 -23.62
C ILE A 123 11.18 9.09 -23.19
N LEU A 124 11.63 7.90 -22.75
CA LEU A 124 10.77 6.86 -22.20
C LEU A 124 10.56 7.02 -20.70
N ALA A 125 11.63 7.36 -19.99
CA ALA A 125 11.60 7.62 -18.56
C ALA A 125 12.74 8.57 -18.20
N SER A 126 12.55 9.39 -17.17
CA SER A 126 13.58 10.28 -16.65
C SER A 126 13.42 10.51 -15.16
N THR A 127 14.52 10.72 -14.46
CA THR A 127 14.53 11.11 -13.04
C THR A 127 15.62 12.14 -12.77
N THR A 128 15.33 13.07 -11.88
CA THR A 128 16.29 14.07 -11.39
C THR A 128 16.93 13.57 -10.10
N LEU A 129 18.25 13.67 -10.02
CA LEU A 129 19.05 13.12 -8.94
C LEU A 129 19.18 14.08 -7.77
N THR A 130 18.78 13.63 -6.58
CA THR A 130 18.83 14.41 -5.34
C THR A 130 19.50 13.62 -4.22
N GLY A 131 20.11 14.31 -3.25
CA GLY A 131 20.66 13.69 -2.04
C GLY A 131 21.92 12.85 -2.27
N LEU A 132 22.68 13.13 -3.36
CA LEU A 132 23.91 12.41 -3.66
C LEU A 132 25.00 12.74 -2.64
N LYS A 133 25.55 11.72 -1.99
CA LYS A 133 26.61 11.87 -0.99
C LYS A 133 27.98 11.93 -1.66
N ALA A 134 28.67 13.05 -1.49
CA ALA A 134 30.04 13.23 -1.99
C ALA A 134 31.00 12.18 -1.39
N GLY A 135 31.91 11.67 -2.22
CA GLY A 135 32.89 10.65 -1.85
C GLY A 135 32.32 9.24 -1.65
N GLN A 136 30.99 9.05 -1.73
CA GLN A 136 30.31 7.78 -1.52
C GLN A 136 29.64 7.28 -2.81
N TRP A 137 29.48 5.97 -2.93
CA TRP A 137 28.70 5.36 -4.00
C TRP A 137 27.21 5.49 -3.69
N ASN A 138 26.46 6.08 -4.63
CA ASN A 138 25.01 6.27 -4.56
C ASN A 138 24.35 5.38 -5.62
N ALA A 139 23.35 4.61 -5.23
CA ALA A 139 22.53 3.87 -6.18
C ALA A 139 21.50 4.81 -6.79
N VAL A 140 21.37 4.78 -8.10
CA VAL A 140 20.40 5.56 -8.85
C VAL A 140 19.60 4.58 -9.68
N SER A 141 18.29 4.56 -9.50
CA SER A 141 17.42 3.66 -10.25
C SER A 141 16.33 4.46 -10.97
N LEU A 142 16.08 4.12 -12.22
CA LEU A 142 14.95 4.60 -13.00
C LEU A 142 14.02 3.41 -13.24
N SER A 143 12.81 3.48 -12.67
CA SER A 143 11.80 2.42 -12.76
C SER A 143 10.58 2.91 -13.53
N GLY A 144 9.84 2.00 -14.17
CA GLY A 144 8.41 2.25 -14.44
C GLY A 144 7.96 2.65 -15.84
N ALA A 145 8.69 2.36 -16.91
CA ALA A 145 8.16 2.54 -18.29
C ALA A 145 8.60 1.46 -19.31
N PHE A 146 9.30 0.43 -18.87
CA PHE A 146 9.92 -0.55 -19.79
C PHE A 146 9.05 -1.79 -20.03
N THR A 147 8.17 -2.12 -19.07
CA THR A 147 7.36 -3.34 -19.10
C THR A 147 6.33 -3.29 -20.23
N GLY A 148 6.26 -4.37 -21.02
CA GLY A 148 5.33 -4.48 -22.15
C GLY A 148 5.74 -3.70 -23.41
N VAL A 149 6.85 -2.96 -23.40
CA VAL A 149 7.34 -2.24 -24.58
C VAL A 149 8.30 -3.13 -25.36
N ARG A 150 7.98 -3.43 -26.62
CA ARG A 150 8.94 -4.03 -27.55
C ARG A 150 9.78 -2.93 -28.18
N GLN A 151 11.10 -3.10 -28.15
CA GLN A 151 11.98 -2.25 -28.95
C GLN A 151 11.73 -2.54 -30.43
N THR A 152 11.07 -1.61 -31.13
CA THR A 152 10.87 -1.65 -32.57
C THR A 152 11.76 -0.59 -33.22
N GLY A 153 12.82 -0.99 -33.92
CA GLY A 153 13.71 -0.06 -34.63
C GLY A 153 15.01 0.28 -33.87
N ALA A 154 15.25 1.56 -33.61
CA ALA A 154 16.55 2.08 -33.16
C ALA A 154 16.99 1.61 -31.76
N ALA A 155 18.31 1.59 -31.53
CA ALA A 155 18.91 1.35 -30.22
C ALA A 155 18.36 2.36 -29.18
N TRP A 156 17.87 1.87 -28.05
CA TRP A 156 17.57 2.73 -26.91
C TRP A 156 18.89 3.22 -26.31
N ARG A 157 18.87 4.37 -25.61
CA ARG A 157 20.07 4.94 -25.00
C ARG A 157 19.78 5.47 -23.60
N LEU A 158 20.66 5.24 -22.64
CA LEU A 158 20.66 5.92 -21.35
C LEU A 158 21.45 7.23 -21.48
N LYS A 159 20.92 8.33 -20.93
CA LYS A 159 21.55 9.64 -20.84
C LYS A 159 21.71 10.03 -19.38
N LEU A 160 22.92 10.40 -18.99
CA LEU A 160 23.21 11.09 -17.73
C LEU A 160 23.70 12.49 -18.06
N ALA A 161 22.94 13.51 -17.66
CA ALA A 161 23.15 14.90 -18.08
C ALA A 161 23.17 15.86 -16.88
N ALA A 162 23.99 16.91 -16.95
CA ALA A 162 24.01 17.95 -15.93
C ALA A 162 23.19 19.18 -16.39
N GLN A 163 22.32 19.66 -15.51
CA GLN A 163 21.36 20.73 -15.79
C GLN A 163 21.95 22.12 -15.52
N PRO A 164 22.10 22.99 -16.54
CA PRO A 164 22.69 24.32 -16.37
C PRO A 164 21.92 25.27 -15.46
N SER A 165 20.59 25.11 -15.37
CA SER A 165 19.74 26.01 -14.59
C SER A 165 19.90 25.85 -13.07
N VAL A 166 20.61 24.82 -12.61
CA VAL A 166 20.85 24.55 -11.18
C VAL A 166 22.10 25.29 -10.65
N VAL A 167 22.99 25.73 -11.55
CA VAL A 167 24.23 26.44 -11.17
C VAL A 167 24.14 27.93 -11.53
N ALA A 168 24.74 28.78 -10.70
CA ALA A 168 24.79 30.24 -10.94
C ALA A 168 26.09 30.69 -11.64
N GLN A 169 27.12 29.85 -11.66
CA GLN A 169 28.43 30.12 -12.25
C GLN A 169 28.98 28.86 -12.92
N PRO A 170 29.94 28.98 -13.87
CA PRO A 170 30.57 27.82 -14.49
C PRO A 170 31.14 26.87 -13.43
N THR A 171 30.61 25.66 -13.36
CA THR A 171 30.88 24.71 -12.27
C THR A 171 31.51 23.44 -12.83
N PRO A 172 32.75 23.10 -12.45
CA PRO A 172 33.31 21.80 -12.77
C PRO A 172 32.66 20.72 -11.91
N ILE A 173 32.35 19.59 -12.52
CA ILE A 173 31.88 18.38 -11.84
C ILE A 173 32.77 17.21 -12.20
N ALA A 174 33.05 16.38 -11.20
CA ALA A 174 33.75 15.12 -11.38
C ALA A 174 32.98 14.03 -10.64
N LEU A 175 32.65 12.97 -11.36
CA LEU A 175 31.98 11.80 -10.80
C LEU A 175 32.57 10.52 -11.36
N SER A 176 32.67 9.52 -10.50
CA SER A 176 32.95 8.14 -10.88
C SER A 176 31.62 7.41 -11.11
N VAL A 177 31.51 6.68 -12.21
CA VAL A 177 30.32 5.92 -12.61
C VAL A 177 30.68 4.44 -12.68
N ASP A 178 29.94 3.60 -11.95
CA ASP A 178 30.05 2.14 -11.98
C ASP A 178 28.87 1.56 -12.76
N GLY A 179 29.15 0.49 -13.51
CA GLY A 179 28.43 0.02 -14.70
C GLY A 179 26.90 -0.08 -14.58
N LEU A 180 26.25 -0.04 -15.75
CA LEU A 180 24.81 -0.09 -15.91
C LEU A 180 24.24 -1.48 -15.54
N ARG A 181 23.15 -1.51 -14.78
CA ARG A 181 22.47 -2.75 -14.38
C ARG A 181 21.02 -2.70 -14.81
N LEU A 182 20.50 -3.80 -15.35
CA LEU A 182 19.08 -3.99 -15.60
C LEU A 182 18.56 -4.93 -14.53
N THR A 183 17.59 -4.49 -13.74
CA THR A 183 16.92 -5.37 -12.78
C THR A 183 15.71 -5.99 -13.44
N ARG A 184 15.44 -7.27 -13.16
CA ARG A 184 14.21 -7.92 -13.63
C ARG A 184 13.03 -7.29 -12.88
N ALA A 185 11.96 -6.99 -13.61
CA ALA A 185 10.68 -6.65 -13.00
C ALA A 185 10.27 -7.82 -12.13
N ALA A 186 10.03 -7.57 -10.84
CA ALA A 186 9.46 -8.58 -9.98
C ALA A 186 8.13 -9.04 -10.62
N GLU A 187 7.98 -10.36 -10.79
CA GLU A 187 6.79 -10.91 -11.44
C GLU A 187 5.56 -10.49 -10.66
N ARG A 188 4.65 -9.81 -11.37
CA ARG A 188 3.46 -9.28 -10.71
C ARG A 188 2.64 -10.44 -10.16
N PRO A 189 2.18 -10.35 -8.90
CA PRO A 189 1.24 -11.31 -8.38
C PRO A 189 -0.05 -11.22 -9.20
N THR A 190 -0.34 -12.30 -9.92
CA THR A 190 -1.59 -12.50 -10.66
C THR A 190 -2.55 -13.42 -9.91
N GLN A 191 -2.01 -14.22 -8.98
CA GLN A 191 -2.78 -15.14 -8.17
C GLN A 191 -2.13 -15.35 -6.80
N ILE A 192 -2.95 -15.44 -5.77
CA ILE A 192 -2.62 -15.90 -4.42
C ILE A 192 -3.01 -17.37 -4.32
N GLU A 193 -2.01 -18.23 -4.11
CA GLU A 193 -2.21 -19.68 -3.98
C GLU A 193 -2.33 -20.12 -2.50
N LYS A 194 -1.75 -19.35 -1.59
CA LYS A 194 -1.70 -19.65 -0.17
C LYS A 194 -2.20 -18.47 0.64
N LEU A 195 -3.09 -18.73 1.59
CA LEU A 195 -3.57 -17.73 2.52
C LEU A 195 -2.45 -17.16 3.40
N LYS A 196 -2.64 -15.92 3.84
CA LYS A 196 -1.83 -15.32 4.91
C LYS A 196 -1.90 -16.19 6.17
N ASP A 197 -0.89 -16.09 7.03
CA ASP A 197 -1.06 -16.59 8.40
C ASP A 197 -2.11 -15.73 9.09
N LEU A 198 -3.29 -16.31 9.33
CA LEU A 198 -4.45 -15.64 9.94
C LEU A 198 -4.19 -15.22 11.40
N ARG A 199 -3.10 -15.69 12.04
CA ARG A 199 -2.76 -15.35 13.43
C ARG A 199 -3.94 -15.54 14.39
N LEU A 200 -4.68 -16.66 14.26
CA LEU A 200 -5.91 -16.90 15.02
C LEU A 200 -5.70 -17.04 16.54
N ASN A 201 -4.48 -17.38 16.97
CA ASN A 201 -4.14 -17.55 18.38
C ASN A 201 -3.30 -16.37 18.87
N THR A 202 -3.74 -15.73 19.96
CA THR A 202 -3.02 -14.65 20.63
C THR A 202 -2.41 -15.15 21.93
N LEU A 203 -1.08 -15.19 21.97
CA LEU A 203 -0.32 -15.56 23.17
C LEU A 203 -0.38 -14.45 24.22
N LEU A 204 -0.77 -14.80 25.45
CA LEU A 204 -0.77 -13.90 26.60
C LEU A 204 0.39 -14.20 27.54
N VAL A 205 0.66 -15.48 27.78
CA VAL A 205 1.77 -15.98 28.60
C VAL A 205 2.32 -17.25 27.95
N GLU A 206 3.64 -17.41 27.90
CA GLU A 206 4.29 -18.64 27.44
C GLU A 206 5.55 -18.87 28.29
N ARG A 207 5.73 -20.09 28.81
CA ARG A 207 6.90 -20.48 29.61
C ARG A 207 7.16 -19.53 30.80
N GLY A 208 6.09 -19.12 31.47
CA GLY A 208 6.16 -18.22 32.62
C GLY A 208 6.59 -16.78 32.29
N GLN A 209 6.54 -16.37 31.02
CA GLN A 209 6.88 -15.01 30.59
C GLN A 209 5.66 -14.33 29.95
N PRO A 210 5.44 -13.02 30.20
CA PRO A 210 4.38 -12.28 29.55
C PRO A 210 4.66 -12.16 28.04
N ARG A 211 3.66 -12.50 27.22
CA ARG A 211 3.68 -12.38 25.75
C ARG A 211 2.67 -11.38 25.22
N ALA A 212 1.98 -10.70 26.14
CA ALA A 212 1.15 -9.54 25.88
C ALA A 212 1.43 -8.44 26.91
N ALA A 213 1.07 -7.21 26.57
CA ALA A 213 1.00 -6.08 27.50
C ALA A 213 -0.41 -5.48 27.48
N ILE A 214 -0.82 -4.91 28.61
CA ILE A 214 -2.05 -4.11 28.72
C ILE A 214 -1.72 -2.67 28.34
N VAL A 215 -2.51 -2.06 27.46
CA VAL A 215 -2.40 -0.64 27.11
C VAL A 215 -3.65 0.09 27.60
N ALA A 216 -3.46 1.03 28.52
CA ALA A 216 -4.53 1.79 29.15
C ALA A 216 -4.15 3.27 29.36
N PRO A 217 -5.15 4.17 29.52
CA PRO A 217 -4.90 5.58 29.83
C PRO A 217 -4.21 5.77 31.18
N GLY A 218 -3.28 6.72 31.24
CA GLY A 218 -2.47 7.00 32.44
C GLY A 218 -3.23 7.64 33.61
N ASP A 219 -4.47 8.09 33.40
CA ASP A 219 -5.32 8.73 34.42
C ASP A 219 -6.05 7.72 35.33
N GLY A 220 -5.92 6.42 35.05
CA GLY A 220 -6.54 5.35 35.83
C GLY A 220 -8.01 5.10 35.52
N ARG A 221 -8.57 5.72 34.47
CA ARG A 221 -9.99 5.56 34.08
C ARG A 221 -10.46 4.11 33.99
N TYR A 222 -9.60 3.20 33.55
CA TYR A 222 -9.91 1.77 33.39
C TYR A 222 -9.23 0.87 34.43
N ALA A 223 -8.84 1.39 35.61
CA ALA A 223 -8.13 0.62 36.64
C ALA A 223 -8.85 -0.68 37.04
N ASP A 224 -10.18 -0.66 37.22
CA ASP A 224 -10.96 -1.84 37.56
C ASP A 224 -10.97 -2.90 36.45
N ALA A 225 -11.01 -2.47 35.19
CA ALA A 225 -10.97 -3.36 34.03
C ALA A 225 -9.58 -4.01 33.90
N VAL A 226 -8.51 -3.24 34.10
CA VAL A 226 -7.13 -3.73 34.14
C VAL A 226 -6.96 -4.76 35.25
N ALA A 227 -7.42 -4.44 36.47
CA ALA A 227 -7.32 -5.32 37.63
C ALA A 227 -8.05 -6.65 37.41
N ALA A 228 -9.25 -6.62 36.80
CA ALA A 228 -10.01 -7.83 36.48
C ALA A 228 -9.23 -8.76 35.53
N VAL A 229 -8.60 -8.20 34.50
CA VAL A 229 -7.84 -8.98 33.50
C VAL A 229 -6.53 -9.50 34.10
N GLN A 230 -5.78 -8.68 34.83
CA GLN A 230 -4.56 -9.13 35.51
C GLN A 230 -4.85 -10.23 36.52
N ALA A 231 -5.93 -10.12 37.29
CA ALA A 231 -6.34 -11.17 38.23
C ALA A 231 -6.66 -12.49 37.51
N ALA A 232 -7.40 -12.44 36.40
CA ALA A 232 -7.73 -13.63 35.62
C ALA A 232 -6.50 -14.29 34.99
N VAL A 233 -5.58 -13.49 34.42
CA VAL A 233 -4.32 -14.02 33.87
C VAL A 233 -3.45 -14.63 34.98
N ARG A 234 -3.36 -13.98 36.14
CA ARG A 234 -2.63 -14.52 37.31
C ARG A 234 -3.23 -15.83 37.79
N GLN A 235 -4.56 -15.95 37.81
CA GLN A 235 -5.25 -17.19 38.18
C GLN A 235 -4.97 -18.32 37.18
N CYS A 236 -4.94 -18.02 35.87
CA CYS A 236 -4.78 -19.03 34.83
C CYS A 236 -3.32 -19.44 34.58
N ALA A 237 -2.35 -18.56 34.79
CA ALA A 237 -0.95 -18.77 34.40
C ALA A 237 0.08 -18.33 35.44
N GLY A 238 -0.34 -17.78 36.59
CA GLY A 238 0.57 -17.32 37.65
C GLY A 238 1.35 -16.05 37.32
N ILE A 239 1.10 -15.42 36.17
CA ILE A 239 1.81 -14.24 35.67
C ILE A 239 0.91 -13.02 35.70
N GLU A 240 1.50 -11.87 36.00
CA GLU A 240 0.86 -10.56 35.84
C GLU A 240 1.35 -9.90 34.55
N LEU A 241 0.43 -9.43 33.72
CA LEU A 241 0.79 -8.73 32.48
C LEU A 241 1.26 -7.30 32.79
N PRO A 242 2.32 -6.82 32.13
CA PRO A 242 2.77 -5.43 32.28
C PRO A 242 1.74 -4.46 31.69
N VAL A 243 1.62 -3.29 32.31
CA VAL A 243 0.76 -2.19 31.84
C VAL A 243 1.65 -1.11 31.20
N GLN A 244 1.25 -0.64 30.02
CA GLN A 244 1.88 0.44 29.27
C GLN A 244 0.91 1.61 29.12
N HIS A 245 1.47 2.82 29.06
CA HIS A 245 0.69 4.04 28.82
C HIS A 245 0.25 4.11 27.35
N ASP A 246 -0.98 4.52 27.12
CA ASP A 246 -1.58 4.66 25.79
C ASP A 246 -0.94 5.70 24.85
N GLN A 247 -0.03 6.54 25.33
CA GLN A 247 0.72 7.51 24.52
C GLN A 247 1.97 6.90 23.87
N ALA A 248 2.30 5.65 24.20
CA ALA A 248 3.34 4.92 23.49
C ALA A 248 2.94 4.76 22.02
N LYS A 249 3.91 4.89 21.10
CA LYS A 249 3.65 4.77 19.66
C LYS A 249 3.10 3.39 19.34
N THR A 250 1.86 3.35 18.83
CA THR A 250 1.09 2.12 18.54
C THR A 250 1.89 1.08 17.76
N LYS A 251 2.62 1.52 16.72
CA LYS A 251 3.48 0.66 15.90
C LYS A 251 4.65 0.05 16.68
N ASP A 252 5.29 0.80 17.57
CA ASP A 252 6.42 0.30 18.37
C ASP A 252 5.97 -0.76 19.38
N VAL A 253 4.82 -0.50 20.04
CA VAL A 253 4.23 -1.46 20.99
C VAL A 253 3.88 -2.78 20.30
N LEU A 254 3.21 -2.69 19.13
CA LEU A 254 2.82 -3.87 18.36
C LEU A 254 3.96 -4.52 17.57
N ALA A 255 5.11 -3.88 17.41
CA ALA A 255 6.33 -4.54 16.96
C ALA A 255 6.92 -5.42 18.06
N ALA A 256 6.80 -5.00 19.32
CA ALA A 256 7.34 -5.73 20.46
C ALA A 256 6.47 -6.91 20.90
N THR A 257 5.16 -6.71 21.11
CA THR A 257 4.33 -7.67 21.86
C THR A 257 2.86 -7.66 21.42
N ASN A 258 2.10 -8.70 21.81
CA ASN A 258 0.65 -8.66 21.69
C ASN A 258 0.08 -7.63 22.67
N VAL A 259 -1.08 -7.07 22.37
CA VAL A 259 -1.68 -6.02 23.20
C VAL A 259 -3.05 -6.43 23.69
N ILE A 260 -3.38 -6.09 24.93
CA ILE A 260 -4.75 -6.01 25.42
C ILE A 260 -5.07 -4.51 25.56
N ALA A 261 -6.03 -4.01 24.78
CA ALA A 261 -6.37 -2.59 24.75
C ALA A 261 -7.82 -2.35 25.21
N PHE A 262 -8.05 -1.25 25.94
CA PHE A 262 -9.34 -0.90 26.55
C PHE A 262 -9.84 0.45 26.03
N GLY A 263 -11.14 0.59 25.83
CA GLY A 263 -11.78 1.89 25.62
C GLY A 263 -12.30 2.11 24.20
N ASN A 264 -12.13 3.33 23.71
CA ASN A 264 -12.62 3.79 22.41
C ASN A 264 -11.75 4.95 21.89
N THR A 265 -12.05 5.44 20.69
CA THR A 265 -11.30 6.53 20.04
C THR A 265 -11.10 7.78 20.91
N ALA A 266 -12.05 8.12 21.79
CA ALA A 266 -11.99 9.34 22.60
C ALA A 266 -11.26 9.16 23.94
N THR A 267 -10.89 7.93 24.30
CA THR A 267 -10.48 7.61 25.68
C THR A 267 -9.15 6.89 25.79
N ASN A 268 -8.60 6.37 24.70
CA ASN A 268 -7.31 5.68 24.68
C ASN A 268 -6.58 6.00 23.37
N ARG A 269 -5.43 6.68 23.44
CA ARG A 269 -4.67 7.14 22.26
C ARG A 269 -4.18 6.00 21.35
N PHE A 270 -3.86 4.85 21.93
CA PHE A 270 -3.55 3.64 21.17
C PHE A 270 -4.78 3.17 20.35
N VAL A 271 -5.97 3.21 20.96
CA VAL A 271 -7.23 2.83 20.29
C VAL A 271 -7.64 3.88 19.25
N GLU A 272 -7.45 5.17 19.52
CA GLU A 272 -7.66 6.25 18.54
C GLU A 272 -6.83 6.00 17.28
N THR A 273 -5.54 5.65 17.42
CA THR A 273 -4.69 5.33 16.26
C THR A 273 -5.27 4.17 15.46
N LEU A 274 -5.68 3.08 16.15
CA LEU A 274 -6.29 1.94 15.49
C LEU A 274 -7.64 2.28 14.83
N TYR A 275 -8.41 3.20 15.41
CA TYR A 275 -9.67 3.68 14.85
C TYR A 275 -9.44 4.50 13.57
N CYS A 276 -8.55 5.50 13.61
CA CYS A 276 -8.21 6.34 12.46
C CYS A 276 -7.64 5.51 11.30
N GLU A 277 -6.87 4.47 11.63
CA GLU A 277 -6.31 3.53 10.67
C GLU A 277 -7.29 2.39 10.27
N TRP A 278 -8.55 2.45 10.69
CA TRP A 278 -9.61 1.48 10.36
C TRP A 278 -9.42 0.03 10.85
N TYR A 279 -8.64 -0.20 11.90
CA TYR A 279 -8.56 -1.51 12.56
C TYR A 279 -9.69 -1.75 13.58
N THR A 280 -10.39 -0.68 13.98
CA THR A 280 -11.57 -0.74 14.84
C THR A 280 -12.53 0.40 14.52
N MET A 281 -13.80 0.23 14.89
CA MET A 281 -14.87 1.20 14.64
C MET A 281 -15.50 1.69 15.95
N THR A 282 -14.86 1.42 17.08
CA THR A 282 -15.40 1.72 18.41
C THR A 282 -15.13 3.16 18.84
N ASP A 283 -16.22 3.88 19.08
CA ASP A 283 -16.26 5.29 19.42
C ASP A 283 -17.35 5.56 20.49
N LEU A 284 -17.72 6.82 20.65
CA LEU A 284 -18.75 7.23 21.60
C LEU A 284 -20.18 6.85 21.16
N TRP A 285 -20.37 6.41 19.92
CA TRP A 285 -21.67 6.00 19.37
C TRP A 285 -21.82 4.47 19.31
N TYR A 286 -20.83 3.76 18.78
CA TYR A 286 -20.79 2.30 18.71
C TYR A 286 -19.79 1.73 19.73
N PRO A 287 -20.12 0.67 20.51
CA PRO A 287 -21.33 -0.17 20.50
C PRO A 287 -22.54 0.41 21.25
N GLY A 288 -22.50 1.68 21.65
CA GLY A 288 -23.58 2.38 22.33
C GLY A 288 -23.54 2.20 23.84
N LYS A 289 -24.32 3.02 24.54
CA LYS A 289 -24.37 3.04 26.01
C LYS A 289 -24.66 1.65 26.59
N GLY A 290 -23.81 1.18 27.50
CA GLY A 290 -23.88 -0.15 28.12
C GLY A 290 -23.61 -1.33 27.18
N GLY A 291 -23.34 -1.07 25.90
CA GLY A 291 -22.84 -2.04 24.94
C GLY A 291 -21.33 -2.25 25.08
N TYR A 292 -20.84 -3.39 24.60
CA TYR A 292 -19.43 -3.73 24.65
C TYR A 292 -19.02 -4.69 23.53
N GLU A 293 -17.71 -4.76 23.30
CA GLU A 293 -17.10 -5.78 22.47
C GLU A 293 -15.81 -6.36 23.08
N VAL A 294 -15.64 -7.66 22.92
CA VAL A 294 -14.38 -8.38 23.15
C VAL A 294 -14.00 -9.03 21.84
N ARG A 295 -12.94 -8.53 21.19
CA ARG A 295 -12.53 -8.99 19.86
C ARG A 295 -11.04 -9.13 19.69
N SER A 296 -10.63 -9.99 18.77
CA SER A 296 -9.27 -10.07 18.29
C SER A 296 -9.11 -9.21 17.03
N LEU A 297 -8.20 -8.23 17.07
CA LEU A 297 -7.71 -7.51 15.89
C LEU A 297 -6.41 -8.19 15.45
N HIS A 298 -6.47 -8.90 14.34
CA HIS A 298 -5.41 -9.80 13.92
C HIS A 298 -4.34 -9.04 13.15
N ASN A 299 -3.10 -9.12 13.64
CA ASN A 299 -1.90 -8.66 12.95
C ASN A 299 -2.00 -7.28 12.25
N PRO A 300 -2.52 -6.22 12.91
CA PRO A 300 -2.83 -4.95 12.25
C PRO A 300 -1.62 -4.33 11.54
N TYR A 301 -0.39 -4.51 12.02
CA TYR A 301 0.81 -3.96 11.37
C TYR A 301 1.70 -4.98 10.67
N GLY A 302 1.26 -6.23 10.52
CA GLY A 302 2.07 -7.26 9.87
C GLY A 302 3.24 -7.77 10.71
N THR A 303 3.33 -7.36 11.98
CA THR A 303 4.41 -7.71 12.92
C THR A 303 4.27 -9.11 13.53
N GLY A 304 3.18 -9.81 13.22
CA GLY A 304 2.80 -11.08 13.84
C GLY A 304 2.22 -10.92 15.25
N ARG A 305 1.83 -9.70 15.65
CA ARG A 305 1.22 -9.40 16.95
C ARG A 305 -0.24 -9.00 16.80
N ASN A 306 -1.08 -9.49 17.69
CA ASN A 306 -2.51 -9.18 17.71
C ASN A 306 -2.86 -8.20 18.83
N VAL A 307 -4.04 -7.60 18.72
CA VAL A 307 -4.69 -6.87 19.81
C VAL A 307 -5.91 -7.66 20.26
N ILE A 308 -6.04 -7.92 21.55
CA ILE A 308 -7.32 -8.27 22.16
C ILE A 308 -7.95 -6.96 22.63
N PHE A 309 -9.01 -6.55 21.95
CA PHE A 309 -9.63 -5.25 22.15
C PHE A 309 -10.92 -5.38 22.98
N PHE A 310 -11.01 -4.56 24.02
CA PHE A 310 -12.17 -4.41 24.89
C PHE A 310 -12.79 -3.04 24.64
N GLY A 311 -13.72 -3.01 23.69
CA GLY A 311 -14.37 -1.80 23.23
C GLY A 311 -15.66 -1.50 23.99
N GLY A 312 -15.93 -0.21 24.22
CA GLY A 312 -17.20 0.26 24.77
C GLY A 312 -17.35 1.77 24.56
N SER A 313 -18.59 2.24 24.34
CA SER A 313 -18.86 3.68 24.21
C SER A 313 -18.84 4.41 25.56
N ASP A 314 -18.91 3.65 26.66
CA ASP A 314 -18.80 4.14 28.03
C ASP A 314 -17.97 3.18 28.91
N ASP A 315 -17.59 3.66 30.09
CA ASP A 315 -16.71 2.94 31.02
C ASP A 315 -17.35 1.64 31.54
N ALA A 316 -18.68 1.62 31.67
CA ALA A 316 -19.41 0.44 32.11
C ALA A 316 -19.35 -0.69 31.07
N GLY A 317 -19.45 -0.35 29.78
CA GLY A 317 -19.25 -1.27 28.67
C GLY A 317 -17.84 -1.83 28.63
N VAL A 318 -16.81 -0.98 28.80
CA VAL A 318 -15.41 -1.42 28.84
C VAL A 318 -15.15 -2.39 30.00
N LEU A 319 -15.68 -2.10 31.19
CA LEU A 319 -15.58 -3.01 32.34
C LEU A 319 -16.33 -4.33 32.10
N ALA A 320 -17.48 -4.30 31.43
CA ALA A 320 -18.22 -5.50 31.06
C ALA A 320 -17.43 -6.37 30.07
N ALA A 321 -16.78 -5.78 29.06
CA ALA A 321 -15.89 -6.48 28.15
C ALA A 321 -14.73 -7.16 28.88
N ALA A 322 -14.08 -6.47 29.81
CA ALA A 322 -12.98 -7.04 30.60
C ALA A 322 -13.42 -8.26 31.43
N ARG A 323 -14.62 -8.20 32.02
CA ARG A 323 -15.21 -9.32 32.79
C ARG A 323 -15.61 -10.48 31.90
N GLU A 324 -16.21 -10.21 30.74
CA GLU A 324 -16.54 -11.23 29.73
C GLU A 324 -15.27 -11.97 29.30
N PHE A 325 -14.19 -11.23 28.99
CA PHE A 325 -12.91 -11.84 28.64
C PHE A 325 -12.31 -12.68 29.77
N ALA A 326 -12.31 -12.16 31.00
CA ALA A 326 -11.81 -12.89 32.17
C ALA A 326 -12.51 -14.25 32.34
N ALA A 327 -13.82 -14.32 32.08
CA ALA A 327 -14.59 -15.56 32.13
C ALA A 327 -14.27 -16.55 30.98
N LEU A 328 -13.69 -16.09 29.88
CA LEU A 328 -13.29 -16.93 28.74
C LEU A 328 -11.90 -17.56 28.93
N LEU A 329 -11.06 -17.02 29.81
CA LEU A 329 -9.71 -17.54 30.04
C LEU A 329 -9.76 -18.94 30.65
N LYS A 330 -8.90 -19.81 30.12
CA LYS A 330 -8.72 -21.18 30.60
C LYS A 330 -7.25 -21.38 30.97
N PRO A 331 -6.93 -22.00 32.11
CA PRO A 331 -5.54 -22.31 32.47
C PRO A 331 -4.82 -23.11 31.37
N GLY A 332 -3.54 -22.78 31.14
CA GLY A 332 -2.70 -23.44 30.14
C GLY A 332 -1.30 -22.82 30.04
N ASP A 333 -0.35 -23.58 29.50
CA ASP A 333 0.98 -23.09 29.06
C ASP A 333 1.25 -23.61 27.64
N PRO A 334 1.18 -22.75 26.60
CA PRO A 334 0.94 -21.31 26.68
C PRO A 334 -0.49 -20.95 27.11
N LEU A 335 -0.65 -19.85 27.85
CA LEU A 335 -1.94 -19.18 28.01
C LEU A 335 -2.19 -18.34 26.77
N GLN A 336 -3.22 -18.72 26.01
CA GLN A 336 -3.58 -18.08 24.77
C GLN A 336 -5.09 -18.05 24.58
N VAL A 337 -5.54 -17.12 23.74
CA VAL A 337 -6.94 -17.05 23.30
C VAL A 337 -7.00 -17.20 21.79
N GLY A 338 -8.01 -17.91 21.30
CA GLY A 338 -8.29 -18.03 19.87
C GLY A 338 -8.95 -16.78 19.30
N TRP A 339 -9.63 -16.95 18.17
CA TRP A 339 -10.46 -15.91 17.55
C TRP A 339 -11.61 -15.49 18.49
N LEU A 340 -11.77 -14.18 18.70
CA LEU A 340 -12.79 -13.60 19.57
C LEU A 340 -13.67 -12.61 18.81
N MET A 341 -14.99 -12.76 18.99
CA MET A 341 -16.01 -11.81 18.57
C MET A 341 -17.21 -11.94 19.51
N LYS A 342 -17.13 -11.30 20.68
CA LYS A 342 -18.25 -11.17 21.61
C LYS A 342 -18.73 -9.75 21.58
N ILE A 343 -19.96 -9.53 21.12
CA ILE A 343 -20.50 -8.18 20.93
C ILE A 343 -21.88 -8.14 21.59
N LYS A 344 -22.10 -7.09 22.40
CA LYS A 344 -23.40 -6.72 22.92
C LYS A 344 -23.63 -5.26 22.56
N LEU A 345 -24.63 -4.98 21.74
CA LEU A 345 -25.02 -3.62 21.43
C LEU A 345 -25.78 -2.99 22.61
N GLY A 346 -25.62 -1.69 22.80
CA GLY A 346 -26.48 -0.91 23.69
C GLY A 346 -27.92 -0.89 23.18
N ASP A 347 -28.89 -0.76 24.09
CA ASP A 347 -30.32 -0.95 23.78
C ASP A 347 -30.85 -0.01 22.67
N ALA A 348 -30.24 1.17 22.53
CA ALA A 348 -30.61 2.16 21.52
C ALA A 348 -30.12 1.84 20.10
N LEU A 349 -29.10 0.98 19.96
CA LEU A 349 -28.60 0.59 18.64
C LEU A 349 -29.39 -0.60 18.11
N LYS A 350 -30.13 -0.36 17.02
CA LYS A 350 -30.88 -1.39 16.30
C LYS A 350 -30.30 -1.52 14.90
N PRO A 351 -29.54 -2.59 14.60
CA PRO A 351 -28.98 -2.75 13.28
C PRO A 351 -30.10 -3.05 12.27
N PRO A 352 -29.97 -2.60 11.01
CA PRO A 352 -30.99 -2.78 9.97
C PRO A 352 -31.11 -4.24 9.57
N LYS A 353 -32.31 -4.74 9.28
CA LYS A 353 -32.45 -6.12 8.81
C LYS A 353 -31.92 -6.28 7.38
N PRO A 354 -31.42 -7.47 6.99
CA PRO A 354 -31.08 -7.76 5.60
C PRO A 354 -32.21 -7.38 4.64
N GLY A 355 -31.88 -6.60 3.61
CA GLY A 355 -32.82 -6.09 2.61
C GLY A 355 -33.47 -4.75 2.95
N GLU A 356 -33.32 -4.24 4.17
CA GLU A 356 -33.67 -2.86 4.49
C GLU A 356 -32.69 -1.89 3.82
N LYS A 357 -33.15 -0.67 3.55
CA LYS A 357 -32.28 0.40 3.04
C LYS A 357 -31.31 0.81 4.15
N ILE A 358 -30.02 0.68 3.90
CA ILE A 358 -28.96 0.99 4.87
C ILE A 358 -28.41 2.40 4.58
N PHE A 359 -28.25 3.18 5.64
CA PHE A 359 -27.61 4.49 5.62
C PHE A 359 -26.23 4.33 6.28
N SER A 360 -25.18 4.55 5.50
CA SER A 360 -23.79 4.60 5.97
C SER A 360 -23.50 5.93 6.66
N TRP A 361 -22.37 6.04 7.39
CA TRP A 361 -21.97 7.31 8.01
C TRP A 361 -21.71 8.45 7.02
N HIS A 362 -21.42 8.12 5.77
CA HIS A 362 -21.23 9.10 4.70
C HIS A 362 -22.56 9.58 4.09
N ASP A 363 -23.66 8.89 4.39
CA ASP A 363 -24.98 9.33 3.95
C ASP A 363 -25.46 10.46 4.86
N SER A 364 -25.49 11.68 4.31
CA SER A 364 -25.90 12.88 5.04
C SER A 364 -27.40 13.16 5.00
N PHE A 365 -28.18 12.24 4.41
CA PHE A 365 -29.63 12.35 4.28
C PHE A 365 -30.30 12.52 5.64
N ARG A 366 -31.02 13.63 5.78
CA ARG A 366 -31.83 13.93 6.96
C ARG A 366 -32.99 14.83 6.58
N LYS A 367 -33.98 14.89 7.47
CA LYS A 367 -34.98 15.95 7.46
C LYS A 367 -34.44 17.16 8.21
N ASP A 368 -34.58 18.36 7.64
CA ASP A 368 -34.33 19.60 8.38
C ASP A 368 -35.51 19.95 9.31
N ALA A 369 -35.41 21.08 10.01
CA ALA A 369 -36.46 21.53 10.95
C ALA A 369 -37.81 21.84 10.26
N GLY A 370 -37.83 21.98 8.94
CA GLY A 370 -39.02 22.17 8.11
C GLY A 370 -39.51 20.90 7.41
N ASP A 371 -39.00 19.73 7.80
CA ASP A 371 -39.31 18.42 7.19
C ASP A 371 -38.91 18.30 5.71
N GLN A 372 -37.97 19.13 5.26
CA GLN A 372 -37.37 19.00 3.92
C GLN A 372 -36.23 18.00 3.92
N ASP A 373 -36.15 17.20 2.86
CA ASP A 373 -35.01 16.31 2.63
C ASP A 373 -33.77 17.15 2.31
N VAL A 374 -32.74 17.02 3.14
CA VAL A 374 -31.43 17.67 2.95
C VAL A 374 -30.31 16.65 3.06
N GLY A 375 -29.19 16.92 2.38
CA GLY A 375 -28.08 15.96 2.24
C GLY A 375 -28.28 14.96 1.10
N TYR A 376 -27.35 14.00 0.98
CA TYR A 376 -27.36 13.02 -0.11
C TYR A 376 -28.04 11.73 0.31
N PRO A 377 -29.03 11.22 -0.46
CA PRO A 377 -29.64 9.92 -0.21
C PRO A 377 -28.62 8.77 -0.30
N PRO A 378 -28.87 7.64 0.39
CA PRO A 378 -28.04 6.45 0.28
C PRO A 378 -27.94 5.93 -1.15
N ALA A 379 -26.81 5.30 -1.45
CA ALA A 379 -26.53 4.67 -2.73
C ALA A 379 -26.59 5.64 -3.93
N THR A 380 -26.28 6.92 -3.70
CA THR A 380 -26.13 7.91 -4.77
C THR A 380 -24.68 7.98 -5.23
N TYR A 381 -23.92 9.01 -4.84
CA TYR A 381 -22.61 9.32 -5.42
C TYR A 381 -21.43 8.98 -4.50
N PHE A 382 -21.57 9.16 -3.18
CA PHE A 382 -20.48 9.03 -2.18
C PHE A 382 -20.77 7.99 -1.08
N ALA A 383 -21.78 7.14 -1.29
CA ALA A 383 -22.16 6.12 -0.33
C ALA A 383 -21.17 4.94 -0.32
N TRP A 384 -21.15 4.16 0.75
CA TRP A 384 -20.33 2.96 0.82
C TRP A 384 -20.77 1.88 -0.19
N ASN A 385 -19.83 1.07 -0.68
CA ASN A 385 -20.13 -0.08 -1.53
C ASN A 385 -21.06 -1.06 -0.78
N PRO A 386 -22.11 -1.61 -1.42
CA PRO A 386 -22.99 -2.58 -0.77
C PRO A 386 -22.28 -3.79 -0.15
N ILE A 387 -21.17 -4.27 -0.74
CA ILE A 387 -20.34 -5.32 -0.16
C ILE A 387 -19.72 -4.85 1.16
N SER A 388 -19.10 -3.67 1.17
CA SER A 388 -18.40 -3.16 2.34
C SER A 388 -19.37 -2.84 3.49
N VAL A 389 -20.56 -2.34 3.18
CA VAL A 389 -21.64 -2.16 4.18
C VAL A 389 -21.98 -3.46 4.92
N GLN A 390 -22.11 -4.58 4.20
CA GLN A 390 -22.42 -5.87 4.83
C GLN A 390 -21.25 -6.38 5.68
N ALA A 391 -20.01 -6.16 5.24
CA ALA A 391 -18.82 -6.47 6.03
C ALA A 391 -18.79 -5.66 7.35
N ALA A 392 -19.07 -4.36 7.28
CA ALA A 392 -19.14 -3.48 8.44
C ALA A 392 -20.25 -3.92 9.42
N LEU A 393 -21.45 -4.24 8.93
CA LEU A 393 -22.54 -4.73 9.76
C LEU A 393 -22.21 -6.06 10.43
N TYR A 394 -21.56 -7.00 9.72
CA TYR A 394 -21.07 -8.22 10.34
C TYR A 394 -20.04 -7.92 11.43
N TYR A 395 -19.05 -7.07 11.14
CA TYR A 395 -18.01 -6.68 12.09
C TYR A 395 -18.57 -5.98 13.34
N MET A 396 -19.58 -5.12 13.18
CA MET A 396 -20.20 -4.36 14.26
C MET A 396 -21.20 -5.17 15.09
N THR A 397 -21.76 -6.25 14.55
CA THR A 397 -22.87 -6.96 15.24
C THR A 397 -22.56 -8.41 15.57
N GLY A 398 -21.61 -9.03 14.86
CA GLY A 398 -21.35 -10.46 14.89
C GLY A 398 -22.49 -11.31 14.32
N GLN A 399 -23.51 -10.70 13.71
CA GLN A 399 -24.67 -11.43 13.21
C GLN A 399 -24.39 -12.05 11.85
N ARG A 400 -24.51 -13.39 11.79
CA ARG A 400 -24.21 -14.19 10.60
C ARG A 400 -24.97 -13.76 9.34
N GLU A 401 -26.18 -13.25 9.48
CA GLU A 401 -27.00 -12.83 8.34
C GLU A 401 -26.32 -11.75 7.47
N TYR A 402 -25.57 -10.82 8.07
CA TYR A 402 -24.80 -9.83 7.31
C TYR A 402 -23.59 -10.46 6.62
N LEU A 403 -22.96 -11.47 7.22
CA LEU A 403 -21.89 -12.23 6.56
C LEU A 403 -22.40 -13.00 5.35
N ASP A 404 -23.60 -13.59 5.46
CA ASP A 404 -24.24 -14.30 4.36
C ASP A 404 -24.62 -13.31 3.22
N GLN A 405 -25.03 -12.08 3.55
CA GLN A 405 -25.22 -11.02 2.56
C GLN A 405 -23.91 -10.56 1.91
N PHE A 406 -22.85 -10.40 2.70
CA PHE A 406 -21.51 -10.09 2.17
C PHE A 406 -21.09 -11.15 1.15
N ARG A 407 -21.20 -12.45 1.47
CA ARG A 407 -20.88 -13.54 0.53
C ARG A 407 -21.73 -13.51 -0.72
N ARG A 408 -23.03 -13.33 -0.58
CA ARG A 408 -23.97 -13.27 -1.71
C ARG A 408 -23.56 -12.20 -2.72
N LEU A 409 -23.03 -11.06 -2.26
CA LEU A 409 -22.61 -9.94 -3.10
C LEU A 409 -21.15 -10.07 -3.58
N ALA A 410 -20.23 -10.53 -2.73
CA ALA A 410 -18.81 -10.65 -3.05
C ALA A 410 -18.49 -11.85 -3.96
N LEU A 411 -19.25 -12.93 -3.81
CA LEU A 411 -19.11 -14.19 -4.55
C LEU A 411 -20.43 -14.55 -5.24
N PRO A 412 -20.91 -13.73 -6.19
CA PRO A 412 -22.22 -13.96 -6.80
C PRO A 412 -22.22 -15.23 -7.64
N ASP A 413 -23.33 -15.97 -7.62
CA ASP A 413 -23.57 -17.02 -8.60
C ASP A 413 -23.79 -16.39 -9.99
N PRO A 414 -22.95 -16.68 -11.01
CA PRO A 414 -23.11 -16.13 -12.35
C PRO A 414 -24.46 -16.44 -12.99
N LYS A 415 -25.14 -17.51 -12.54
CA LYS A 415 -26.48 -17.89 -13.03
C LYS A 415 -27.62 -17.17 -12.30
N ASN A 416 -27.34 -16.57 -11.15
CA ASN A 416 -28.34 -15.89 -10.32
C ASN A 416 -27.73 -14.65 -9.65
N ILE A 417 -27.40 -13.67 -10.48
CA ILE A 417 -26.77 -12.43 -10.01
C ILE A 417 -27.78 -11.65 -9.13
N PRO A 418 -27.40 -11.27 -7.90
CA PRO A 418 -28.11 -10.30 -7.07
C PRO A 418 -28.64 -9.09 -7.84
N ILE A 419 -29.82 -8.58 -7.45
CA ILE A 419 -30.39 -7.40 -8.10
C ILE A 419 -29.57 -6.14 -7.78
N GLU A 420 -29.00 -6.07 -6.59
CA GLU A 420 -28.18 -4.96 -6.11
C GLU A 420 -26.96 -4.77 -7.01
N LEU A 421 -26.28 -5.87 -7.37
CA LEU A 421 -25.13 -5.82 -8.27
C LEU A 421 -25.47 -5.30 -9.67
N ARG A 422 -26.73 -5.40 -10.09
CA ARG A 422 -27.22 -4.99 -11.41
C ARG A 422 -27.79 -3.58 -11.45
N THR A 423 -28.16 -3.02 -10.30
CA THR A 423 -28.93 -1.79 -10.20
C THR A 423 -28.21 -0.69 -9.44
N ASP A 424 -27.29 -1.05 -8.55
CA ASP A 424 -26.51 -0.11 -7.77
C ASP A 424 -25.29 0.38 -8.57
N ALA A 425 -25.10 1.70 -8.62
CA ALA A 425 -24.00 2.36 -9.34
C ALA A 425 -22.60 2.06 -8.77
N ALA A 426 -22.50 1.34 -7.66
CA ALA A 426 -21.22 0.85 -7.14
C ALA A 426 -20.55 -0.21 -8.03
N PHE A 427 -21.25 -0.77 -9.02
CA PHE A 427 -20.74 -1.88 -9.83
C PHE A 427 -20.80 -1.55 -11.33
N ASN A 428 -19.64 -1.58 -11.98
CA ASN A 428 -19.55 -1.47 -13.43
C ASN A 428 -19.79 -2.82 -14.13
N ASN A 429 -19.38 -3.91 -13.48
CA ASN A 429 -19.64 -5.27 -13.94
C ASN A 429 -20.29 -6.13 -12.83
N PRO A 430 -21.58 -6.49 -12.95
CA PRO A 430 -22.27 -7.30 -11.95
C PRO A 430 -21.69 -8.71 -11.77
N LEU A 431 -20.97 -9.24 -12.76
CA LEU A 431 -20.34 -10.57 -12.71
C LEU A 431 -19.00 -10.55 -11.97
N LYS A 432 -18.37 -9.39 -11.83
CA LYS A 432 -17.07 -9.21 -11.15
C LYS A 432 -17.13 -8.08 -10.12
N PRO A 433 -18.01 -8.16 -9.12
CA PRO A 433 -18.31 -7.02 -8.25
C PRO A 433 -17.16 -6.64 -7.30
N LEU A 434 -16.21 -7.56 -7.04
CA LEU A 434 -14.97 -7.26 -6.33
C LEU A 434 -13.92 -6.56 -7.21
N VAL A 435 -13.96 -6.75 -8.54
CA VAL A 435 -12.92 -6.29 -9.49
C VAL A 435 -13.29 -4.99 -10.17
N GLU A 436 -14.54 -4.89 -10.64
CA GLU A 436 -15.03 -3.79 -11.47
C GLU A 436 -16.12 -3.04 -10.70
N ASN A 437 -15.78 -2.58 -9.50
CA ASN A 437 -16.59 -1.66 -8.70
C ASN A 437 -16.16 -0.20 -8.94
N TYR A 438 -17.01 0.75 -8.58
CA TYR A 438 -16.82 2.18 -8.82
C TYR A 438 -15.93 2.83 -7.76
N HIS A 439 -14.92 3.60 -8.17
CA HIS A 439 -13.83 4.07 -7.32
C HIS A 439 -14.28 4.98 -6.17
N TYR A 440 -15.37 5.73 -6.32
CA TYR A 440 -15.93 6.53 -5.22
C TYR A 440 -16.40 5.69 -4.03
N ARG A 441 -16.71 4.41 -4.24
CA ARG A 441 -17.39 3.58 -3.24
C ARG A 441 -16.52 2.40 -2.77
N ALA A 442 -15.49 2.07 -3.54
CA ALA A 442 -14.73 0.84 -3.37
C ALA A 442 -13.62 0.90 -2.32
N HIS A 443 -13.18 2.09 -1.90
CA HIS A 443 -11.99 2.27 -1.07
C HIS A 443 -12.03 1.54 0.29
N LEU A 444 -13.21 1.27 0.86
CA LEU A 444 -13.36 0.51 2.11
C LEU A 444 -13.52 -1.01 1.93
N VAL A 445 -13.62 -1.53 0.71
CA VAL A 445 -13.84 -2.98 0.49
C VAL A 445 -12.66 -3.79 1.04
N ASP A 446 -11.42 -3.43 0.67
CA ASP A 446 -10.22 -4.09 1.16
C ASP A 446 -10.04 -3.93 2.68
N VAL A 447 -10.33 -2.73 3.19
CA VAL A 447 -10.23 -2.39 4.63
C VAL A 447 -11.17 -3.27 5.46
N LEU A 448 -12.42 -3.37 5.05
CA LEU A 448 -13.43 -4.12 5.79
C LEU A 448 -13.30 -5.63 5.58
N TRP A 449 -12.77 -6.07 4.43
CA TRP A 449 -12.35 -7.47 4.26
C TRP A 449 -11.30 -7.87 5.28
N ASP A 450 -10.27 -7.05 5.46
CA ASP A 450 -9.19 -7.29 6.44
C ASP A 450 -9.70 -7.42 7.88
N LEU A 451 -10.83 -6.78 8.22
CA LEU A 451 -11.45 -6.88 9.54
C LEU A 451 -12.23 -8.18 9.78
N ILE A 452 -12.66 -8.87 8.72
CA ILE A 452 -13.57 -10.02 8.82
C ILE A 452 -12.98 -11.32 8.28
N GLU A 453 -11.83 -11.26 7.60
CA GLU A 453 -11.17 -12.40 6.94
C GLU A 453 -10.92 -13.57 7.90
N GLU A 454 -10.50 -13.30 9.14
CA GLU A 454 -10.22 -14.31 10.17
C GLU A 454 -11.47 -14.98 10.75
N SER A 455 -12.67 -14.53 10.37
CA SER A 455 -13.93 -15.13 10.80
C SER A 455 -13.96 -16.63 10.52
N PRO A 456 -14.21 -17.51 11.51
CA PRO A 456 -14.21 -18.96 11.34
C PRO A 456 -15.36 -19.45 10.45
N LEU A 457 -16.30 -18.57 10.12
CA LEU A 457 -17.40 -18.91 9.24
C LEU A 457 -16.93 -19.03 7.78
N PHE A 458 -15.85 -18.38 7.37
CA PHE A 458 -15.28 -18.55 6.02
C PHE A 458 -14.49 -19.84 5.90
N THR A 459 -14.63 -20.48 4.74
CA THR A 459 -13.71 -21.51 4.27
C THR A 459 -12.46 -20.89 3.66
N ASP A 460 -11.38 -21.65 3.60
CA ASP A 460 -10.13 -21.18 2.97
C ASP A 460 -10.29 -20.93 1.47
N ALA A 461 -11.16 -21.69 0.80
CA ALA A 461 -11.48 -21.49 -0.61
C ALA A 461 -12.20 -20.15 -0.83
N GLU A 462 -13.15 -19.78 0.03
CA GLU A 462 -13.81 -18.47 -0.03
C GLU A 462 -12.83 -17.34 0.23
N ARG A 463 -11.96 -17.47 1.24
CA ARG A 463 -10.91 -16.46 1.51
C ARG A 463 -10.01 -16.28 0.29
N LEU A 464 -9.52 -17.37 -0.30
CA LEU A 464 -8.68 -17.31 -1.50
C LEU A 464 -9.43 -16.66 -2.66
N ALA A 465 -10.71 -16.99 -2.88
CA ALA A 465 -11.50 -16.41 -3.96
C ALA A 465 -11.66 -14.89 -3.79
N ILE A 466 -12.00 -14.43 -2.58
CA ILE A 466 -12.16 -13.00 -2.27
C ILE A 466 -10.83 -12.27 -2.40
N THR A 467 -9.77 -12.77 -1.75
CA THR A 467 -8.42 -12.17 -1.82
C THR A 467 -7.89 -12.11 -3.25
N ASN A 468 -8.16 -13.12 -4.09
CA ASN A 468 -7.80 -13.07 -5.50
C ASN A 468 -8.64 -12.07 -6.30
N GLY A 469 -9.94 -11.92 -5.99
CA GLY A 469 -10.78 -10.88 -6.57
C GLY A 469 -10.26 -9.46 -6.25
N LEU A 470 -9.82 -9.24 -5.02
CA LEU A 470 -9.18 -7.98 -4.61
C LEU A 470 -7.81 -7.78 -5.27
N LEU A 471 -7.04 -8.85 -5.49
CA LEU A 471 -5.77 -8.75 -6.24
C LEU A 471 -6.03 -8.39 -7.70
N GLU A 472 -7.04 -8.99 -8.32
CA GLU A 472 -7.48 -8.64 -9.68
C GLU A 472 -7.96 -7.20 -9.75
N HIS A 473 -8.73 -6.72 -8.76
CA HIS A 473 -9.12 -5.31 -8.61
C HIS A 473 -7.91 -4.38 -8.59
N GLN A 474 -6.93 -4.67 -7.75
CA GLN A 474 -5.71 -3.87 -7.65
C GLN A 474 -4.90 -3.88 -8.96
N ASN A 475 -4.93 -4.98 -9.71
CA ASN A 475 -4.33 -5.06 -11.04
C ASN A 475 -5.11 -4.27 -12.09
N HIS A 476 -6.45 -4.23 -11.98
CA HIS A 476 -7.33 -3.46 -12.86
C HIS A 476 -7.18 -1.94 -12.65
N TYR A 477 -7.07 -1.50 -11.39
CA TYR A 477 -7.05 -0.07 -11.03
C TYR A 477 -5.74 0.65 -11.33
N ASP A 478 -4.59 -0.02 -11.22
CA ASP A 478 -3.29 0.55 -11.60
C ASP A 478 -2.39 -0.50 -12.27
N PRO A 479 -2.67 -0.88 -13.52
CA PRO A 479 -1.89 -1.90 -14.24
C PRO A 479 -0.43 -1.48 -14.48
N SER A 480 -0.04 -0.25 -14.16
CA SER A 480 1.32 0.28 -14.38
C SER A 480 2.12 0.49 -13.10
N ASP A 481 1.47 0.40 -11.93
CA ASP A 481 2.03 0.77 -10.63
C ASP A 481 2.59 2.21 -10.65
N SER A 482 1.94 3.12 -11.40
CA SER A 482 2.43 4.49 -11.67
C SER A 482 1.39 5.57 -11.44
N PHE A 483 0.15 5.20 -11.06
CA PHE A 483 -0.89 6.19 -10.83
C PHE A 483 -0.48 7.15 -9.72
N MET A 484 -0.74 8.43 -9.93
CA MET A 484 -0.49 9.54 -9.00
C MET A 484 -1.56 10.61 -9.20
N ALA A 485 -1.98 11.25 -8.10
CA ALA A 485 -3.05 12.25 -8.10
C ALA A 485 -2.64 13.51 -7.29
N LYS A 486 -1.44 14.05 -7.57
CA LYS A 486 -0.96 15.30 -6.95
C LYS A 486 -1.90 16.46 -7.27
N HIS A 487 -2.38 17.18 -6.26
CA HIS A 487 -3.43 18.19 -6.38
C HIS A 487 -4.62 17.73 -7.25
N GLY A 488 -4.92 16.43 -7.18
CA GLY A 488 -5.82 15.77 -8.12
C GLY A 488 -7.28 16.24 -7.98
N SER A 489 -8.07 15.96 -9.01
CA SER A 489 -9.53 16.03 -8.93
C SER A 489 -10.08 15.03 -7.92
N ARG A 490 -11.33 15.21 -7.50
CA ARG A 490 -12.02 14.24 -6.62
C ARG A 490 -11.97 12.82 -7.21
N HIS A 491 -12.11 12.67 -8.53
CA HIS A 491 -12.03 11.38 -9.22
C HIS A 491 -10.67 10.73 -9.00
N GLY A 492 -9.59 11.49 -9.22
CA GLY A 492 -8.22 11.01 -9.04
C GLY A 492 -7.91 10.64 -7.58
N LEU A 493 -8.41 11.42 -6.62
CA LEU A 493 -8.16 11.19 -5.19
C LEU A 493 -8.90 9.95 -4.65
N TRP A 494 -10.16 9.74 -5.05
CA TRP A 494 -10.87 8.50 -4.69
C TRP A 494 -10.28 7.27 -5.37
N HIS A 495 -9.87 7.39 -6.64
CA HIS A 495 -9.13 6.31 -7.32
C HIS A 495 -7.82 5.98 -6.61
N MET A 496 -7.08 7.01 -6.17
CA MET A 496 -5.88 6.83 -5.37
C MET A 496 -6.17 6.15 -4.03
N SER A 497 -7.29 6.50 -3.39
CA SER A 497 -7.69 5.90 -2.11
C SER A 497 -7.94 4.39 -2.25
N CYS A 498 -8.58 3.94 -3.33
CA CYS A 498 -8.74 2.52 -3.64
C CYS A 498 -7.40 1.79 -3.85
N ILE A 499 -6.45 2.44 -4.53
CA ILE A 499 -5.10 1.87 -4.71
C ILE A 499 -4.38 1.79 -3.36
N TYR A 500 -4.49 2.83 -2.54
CA TYR A 500 -3.84 2.90 -1.22
C TYR A 500 -4.34 1.80 -0.29
N THR A 501 -5.65 1.66 -0.10
CA THR A 501 -6.23 0.71 0.86
C THR A 501 -5.95 -0.74 0.48
N GLY A 502 -6.10 -1.11 -0.80
CA GLY A 502 -5.71 -2.44 -1.27
C GLY A 502 -4.20 -2.67 -1.21
N SER A 503 -3.38 -1.70 -1.62
CA SER A 503 -1.91 -1.83 -1.52
C SER A 503 -1.45 -1.98 -0.07
N ARG A 504 -2.13 -1.35 0.90
CA ARG A 504 -1.85 -1.49 2.34
C ARG A 504 -2.11 -2.92 2.82
N TYR A 505 -3.23 -3.52 2.42
CA TYR A 505 -3.55 -4.93 2.73
C TYR A 505 -2.51 -5.89 2.11
N PHE A 506 -2.24 -5.76 0.81
CA PHE A 506 -1.31 -6.65 0.13
C PHE A 506 0.16 -6.44 0.55
N ALA A 507 0.61 -5.21 0.80
CA ALA A 507 1.95 -4.96 1.34
C ALA A 507 2.20 -5.72 2.65
N ARG A 508 1.17 -5.78 3.50
CA ARG A 508 1.26 -6.42 4.82
C ARG A 508 1.24 -7.94 4.74
N HIS A 509 0.36 -8.49 3.91
CA HIS A 509 0.04 -9.92 3.95
C HIS A 509 0.62 -10.72 2.79
N TYR A 510 0.95 -10.05 1.68
CA TYR A 510 1.46 -10.63 0.44
C TYR A 510 2.57 -9.73 -0.14
N PRO A 511 3.69 -9.56 0.60
CA PRO A 511 4.67 -8.53 0.34
C PRO A 511 5.28 -8.67 -1.05
N HIS A 512 5.28 -7.55 -1.78
CA HIS A 512 5.85 -7.44 -3.11
C HIS A 512 6.27 -5.97 -3.33
N PRO A 513 7.43 -5.68 -3.97
CA PRO A 513 7.95 -4.31 -4.09
C PRO A 513 6.99 -3.30 -4.73
N ARG A 514 6.05 -3.78 -5.54
CA ARG A 514 5.02 -2.94 -6.16
C ARG A 514 4.11 -2.26 -5.14
N TRP A 515 3.82 -2.90 -4.02
CA TRP A 515 2.91 -2.35 -3.02
C TRP A 515 3.58 -1.18 -2.31
N ASP A 516 4.88 -1.31 -2.00
CA ASP A 516 5.67 -0.20 -1.46
C ASP A 516 5.71 0.99 -2.43
N LYS A 517 5.90 0.73 -3.73
CA LYS A 517 5.84 1.77 -4.76
C LYS A 517 4.49 2.47 -4.79
N ARG A 518 3.38 1.73 -4.79
CA ARG A 518 2.02 2.31 -4.82
C ARG A 518 1.70 3.09 -3.54
N LEU A 519 2.12 2.58 -2.38
CA LEU A 519 1.97 3.29 -1.10
C LEU A 519 2.77 4.60 -1.10
N ALA A 520 3.98 4.61 -1.68
CA ALA A 520 4.77 5.82 -1.86
C ALA A 520 4.08 6.82 -2.81
N ASN A 521 3.57 6.36 -3.95
CA ASN A 521 2.82 7.19 -4.89
C ASN A 521 1.59 7.84 -4.25
N ALA A 522 0.85 7.08 -3.44
CA ALA A 522 -0.31 7.59 -2.70
C ALA A 522 0.11 8.67 -1.69
N ARG A 523 1.10 8.38 -0.84
CA ARG A 523 1.65 9.35 0.12
C ARG A 523 2.13 10.63 -0.56
N GLU A 524 2.84 10.52 -1.66
CA GLU A 524 3.32 11.69 -2.42
C GLU A 524 2.15 12.49 -3.05
N SER A 525 1.11 11.80 -3.51
CA SER A 525 -0.08 12.44 -4.06
C SER A 525 -0.83 13.24 -3.01
N PHE A 526 -1.05 12.67 -1.82
CA PHE A 526 -1.75 13.38 -0.74
C PHE A 526 -0.85 14.41 -0.03
N ALA A 527 0.45 14.17 0.07
CA ALA A 527 1.41 15.15 0.60
C ALA A 527 1.44 16.45 -0.20
N SER A 528 1.04 16.42 -1.48
CA SER A 528 0.92 17.64 -2.29
C SER A 528 -0.04 18.68 -1.69
N PHE A 529 -1.02 18.28 -0.88
CA PHE A 529 -1.93 19.21 -0.20
C PHE A 529 -1.34 19.86 1.06
N ILE A 530 -0.21 19.33 1.58
CA ILE A 530 0.42 19.87 2.78
C ILE A 530 1.03 21.23 2.49
N GLY A 531 0.52 22.27 3.14
CA GLY A 531 0.98 23.65 2.97
C GLY A 531 0.51 24.32 1.68
N ASP A 532 -0.21 23.60 0.81
CA ASP A 532 -0.79 24.11 -0.42
C ASP A 532 -2.16 23.45 -0.72
N PRO A 533 -3.22 23.78 0.06
CA PRO A 533 -4.54 23.18 -0.10
C PRO A 533 -5.26 23.76 -1.32
N THR A 534 -4.83 23.37 -2.52
CA THR A 534 -5.53 23.67 -3.76
C THR A 534 -6.58 22.60 -4.03
N PHE A 535 -7.85 22.95 -3.95
CA PHE A 535 -8.91 22.00 -4.24
C PHE A 535 -9.25 22.03 -5.73
N GLY A 536 -8.89 20.94 -6.43
CA GLY A 536 -8.89 20.89 -7.89
C GLY A 536 -10.25 21.04 -8.58
N GLU A 537 -11.38 20.90 -7.88
CA GLU A 537 -12.71 20.92 -8.50
C GLU A 537 -13.82 21.46 -7.55
N LEU A 538 -14.69 22.34 -8.06
CA LEU A 538 -16.01 22.69 -7.49
C LEU A 538 -17.14 21.95 -8.26
N ASP A 539 -16.92 20.69 -8.60
CA ASP A 539 -17.57 20.03 -9.74
C ASP A 539 -18.72 19.08 -9.38
N THR A 540 -19.63 19.47 -8.48
CA THR A 540 -20.97 18.84 -8.40
C THR A 540 -21.88 19.56 -7.40
N LEU A 541 -21.31 20.11 -6.33
CA LEU A 541 -22.05 20.67 -5.21
C LEU A 541 -21.50 22.06 -4.90
N SER A 542 -22.31 23.09 -5.15
CA SER A 542 -21.89 24.49 -5.00
C SER A 542 -21.59 24.89 -3.56
N TRP A 543 -21.97 24.07 -2.59
CA TRP A 543 -21.83 24.31 -1.15
C TRP A 543 -20.77 23.43 -0.46
N VAL A 544 -20.14 22.48 -1.15
CA VAL A 544 -19.08 21.63 -0.56
C VAL A 544 -18.07 21.20 -1.61
N ASN A 545 -16.79 21.37 -1.31
CA ASN A 545 -15.73 20.85 -2.16
C ASN A 545 -15.55 19.33 -1.90
N THR A 546 -16.04 18.52 -2.84
CA THR A 546 -16.02 17.05 -2.73
C THR A 546 -14.62 16.43 -2.80
N SER A 547 -13.59 17.21 -3.10
CA SER A 547 -12.20 16.73 -3.07
C SER A 547 -11.60 16.75 -1.66
N MET A 548 -12.26 17.40 -0.68
CA MET A 548 -11.77 17.49 0.70
C MET A 548 -11.85 16.13 1.42
N GLU A 549 -12.95 15.41 1.26
CA GLU A 549 -13.23 14.14 1.93
C GLU A 549 -12.12 13.08 1.74
N PRO A 550 -11.70 12.71 0.51
CA PRO A 550 -10.63 11.72 0.33
C PRO A 550 -9.28 12.19 0.89
N VAL A 551 -9.04 13.50 0.99
CA VAL A 551 -7.82 14.05 1.63
C VAL A 551 -7.86 13.81 3.13
N PHE A 552 -8.98 14.12 3.79
CA PHE A 552 -9.15 13.83 5.21
C PHE A 552 -9.10 12.33 5.48
N ASP A 553 -9.80 11.50 4.71
CA ASP A 553 -9.81 10.05 4.87
C ASP A 553 -8.41 9.45 4.75
N PHE A 554 -7.64 9.89 3.76
CA PHE A 554 -6.25 9.47 3.63
C PHE A 554 -5.45 9.87 4.87
N PHE A 555 -5.49 11.14 5.27
CA PHE A 555 -4.67 11.61 6.39
C PHE A 555 -5.08 11.04 7.74
N MET A 556 -6.35 10.66 7.92
CA MET A 556 -6.78 9.88 9.06
C MET A 556 -6.12 8.49 9.07
N MET A 557 -6.00 7.83 7.92
CA MET A 557 -5.36 6.53 7.78
C MET A 557 -3.82 6.56 7.75
N ASP A 558 -3.21 7.61 7.23
CA ASP A 558 -1.76 7.74 7.03
C ASP A 558 -1.33 9.21 7.13
N GLY A 559 -0.49 9.54 8.11
CA GLY A 559 0.06 10.90 8.24
C GLY A 559 -0.80 11.89 9.04
N TYR A 560 -1.71 11.42 9.90
CA TYR A 560 -2.60 12.27 10.71
C TYR A 560 -1.86 13.39 11.46
N GLU A 561 -0.78 13.04 12.16
CA GLU A 561 -0.01 14.03 12.93
C GLU A 561 0.62 15.10 12.02
N GLU A 562 1.14 14.71 10.86
CA GLU A 562 1.73 15.62 9.89
C GLU A 562 0.68 16.58 9.33
N PHE A 563 -0.48 16.04 8.96
CA PHE A 563 -1.60 16.81 8.43
C PHE A 563 -2.08 17.87 9.43
N VAL A 564 -2.30 17.49 10.69
CA VAL A 564 -2.74 18.43 11.74
C VAL A 564 -1.64 19.46 12.06
N ARG A 565 -0.38 19.04 12.18
CA ARG A 565 0.75 19.95 12.51
C ARG A 565 1.04 20.96 11.41
N SER A 566 0.90 20.57 10.15
CA SER A 566 1.09 21.47 9.00
C SER A 566 0.12 22.66 9.01
N GLY A 567 -1.01 22.53 9.70
CA GLY A 567 -2.08 23.52 9.70
C GLY A 567 -2.97 23.46 8.45
N THR A 568 -2.70 22.57 7.50
CA THR A 568 -3.52 22.35 6.30
C THR A 568 -4.97 22.07 6.68
N ALA A 569 -5.20 21.20 7.67
CA ALA A 569 -6.53 20.88 8.18
C ALA A 569 -7.34 22.09 8.70
N ARG A 570 -6.69 23.21 9.07
CA ARG A 570 -7.37 24.46 9.50
C ARG A 570 -7.74 25.37 8.32
N GLN A 571 -7.16 25.12 7.16
CA GLN A 571 -7.38 25.90 5.94
C GLN A 571 -8.47 25.28 5.06
N ILE A 572 -8.77 23.99 5.30
CA ILE A 572 -9.95 23.29 4.77
C ILE A 572 -11.13 23.57 5.68
#